data_AF-A0A3D5J3W3-F1
#
_entry.id   AF-A0A3D5J3W3-F1
#
_cell.length_a   1.000
_cell.length_b   1.000
_cell.length_c   1.000
_cell.angle_alpha   90.00
_cell.angle_beta   90.00
_cell.angle_gamma   90.00
#
_symmetry.space_group_name_H-M   'P 1'
#
loop_
_entity.id
_entity.type
_entity.pdbx_description
1 polymer ?
#
loop_
_entity_poly.entity_id
_entity_poly.type
_entity_poly.pdbx_seq_one_letter_code
_entity_poly.pdbx_strand_id
1 'polypeptide(L)'
;MPVQTTPKASKTYTQDEAFKASLAYFKGDDLAARVWVNKYALKDSDGNIYEQTPNDMHRRIAKEIARVEQRYPNPMTEDEVFDLIKDFKYIVPQGSP
;
A
#
# COMPACT_ATOMS: atom_id res chain seq x y z
N MET A 1 -14.56 -22.52 13.07
CA MET A 1 -15.33 -22.21 11.84
C MET A 1 -14.31 -21.93 10.74
N PRO A 2 -14.31 -22.64 9.60
CA PRO A 2 -13.44 -22.29 8.48
C PRO A 2 -13.95 -20.98 7.88
N VAL A 3 -13.11 -19.94 7.92
CA VAL A 3 -13.42 -18.65 7.28
C VAL A 3 -13.36 -18.88 5.78
N GLN A 4 -14.52 -18.95 5.12
CA GLN A 4 -14.60 -18.96 3.67
C GLN A 4 -14.27 -17.56 3.16
N THR A 5 -13.02 -17.32 2.81
CA THR A 5 -12.63 -16.14 2.03
C THR A 5 -12.87 -16.45 0.57
N THR A 6 -14.05 -16.12 0.04
CA THR A 6 -14.23 -15.99 -1.41
C THR A 6 -13.18 -15.00 -1.90
N PRO A 7 -12.24 -15.38 -2.79
CA PRO A 7 -11.30 -14.43 -3.34
C PRO A 7 -12.10 -13.50 -4.23
N LYS A 8 -12.36 -12.28 -3.74
CA LYS A 8 -12.78 -11.18 -4.61
C LYS A 8 -11.66 -11.07 -5.63
N ALA A 9 -11.96 -11.29 -6.92
CA ALA A 9 -10.97 -11.19 -8.00
C ALA A 9 -10.31 -9.82 -7.90
N SER A 10 -9.13 -9.78 -7.28
CA SER A 10 -8.39 -8.56 -7.06
C SER A 10 -7.75 -8.23 -8.40
N LYS A 11 -7.91 -6.98 -8.82
CA LYS A 11 -7.21 -6.49 -9.99
C LYS A 11 -5.72 -6.65 -9.74
N THR A 12 -5.03 -7.34 -10.63
CA THR A 12 -3.58 -7.51 -10.59
C THR A 12 -2.92 -6.56 -11.58
N TYR A 13 -1.67 -6.23 -11.31
CA TYR A 13 -0.83 -5.39 -12.15
C TYR A 13 0.44 -6.17 -12.50
N THR A 14 0.95 -5.90 -13.69
CA THR A 14 2.28 -6.36 -14.09
C THR A 14 3.35 -5.52 -13.37
N GLN A 15 4.56 -6.07 -13.27
CA GLN A 15 5.69 -5.35 -12.69
C GLN A 15 6.00 -4.04 -13.42
N ASP A 16 5.87 -4.04 -14.75
CA ASP A 16 6.08 -2.84 -15.58
C ASP A 16 5.02 -1.76 -15.35
N GLU A 17 3.74 -2.15 -15.16
CA GLU A 17 2.66 -1.21 -14.85
C GLU A 17 2.88 -0.57 -13.47
N ALA A 18 3.15 -1.38 -12.46
CA ALA A 18 3.43 -0.90 -11.10
C ALA A 18 4.69 -0.02 -11.07
N PHE A 19 5.74 -0.41 -11.81
CA PHE A 19 6.97 0.37 -11.91
C PHE A 19 6.74 1.73 -12.59
N LYS A 20 6.07 1.78 -13.74
CA LYS A 20 5.78 3.04 -14.44
C LYS A 20 4.93 3.99 -13.59
N ALA A 21 3.91 3.45 -12.91
CA ALA A 21 3.06 4.26 -12.04
C ALA A 21 3.80 4.77 -10.80
N SER A 22 4.69 3.95 -10.24
CA SER A 22 5.58 4.35 -9.13
C SER A 22 6.62 5.36 -9.57
N LEU A 23 7.19 5.24 -10.77
CA LEU A 23 8.13 6.20 -11.32
C LEU A 23 7.49 7.59 -11.45
N ALA A 24 6.24 7.65 -11.90
CA ALA A 24 5.47 8.89 -11.94
C ALA A 24 5.25 9.44 -10.51
N TYR A 25 4.90 8.58 -9.55
CA TYR A 25 4.72 8.96 -8.15
C TYR A 25 5.99 9.58 -7.55
N PHE A 26 7.15 8.96 -7.76
CA PHE A 26 8.45 9.43 -7.28
C PHE A 26 9.13 10.43 -8.22
N LYS A 27 8.37 11.06 -9.14
CA LYS A 27 8.86 12.15 -10.02
C LYS A 27 10.11 11.79 -10.82
N GLY A 28 10.21 10.54 -11.28
CA GLY A 28 11.32 10.04 -12.09
C GLY A 28 12.45 9.36 -11.32
N ASP A 29 12.35 9.20 -9.99
CA ASP A 29 13.31 8.41 -9.22
C ASP A 29 13.10 6.91 -9.46
N ASP A 30 13.91 6.35 -10.37
CA ASP A 30 13.90 4.93 -10.75
C ASP A 30 14.24 4.01 -9.58
N LEU A 31 15.19 4.39 -8.71
CA LEU A 31 15.59 3.57 -7.58
C LEU A 31 14.45 3.45 -6.57
N ALA A 32 13.83 4.57 -6.20
CA ALA A 32 12.68 4.58 -5.29
C ALA A 32 11.51 3.75 -5.84
N ALA A 33 11.20 3.90 -7.14
CA ALA A 33 10.15 3.14 -7.80
C ALA A 33 10.43 1.63 -7.78
N ARG A 34 11.64 1.19 -8.11
CA ARG A 34 12.04 -0.23 -8.06
C ARG A 34 11.98 -0.79 -6.65
N VAL A 35 12.51 -0.05 -5.68
CA VAL A 35 12.49 -0.46 -4.26
C VAL A 35 11.05 -0.64 -3.80
N TRP A 36 10.16 0.30 -4.12
CA TRP A 36 8.75 0.18 -3.77
C TRP A 36 8.08 -1.07 -4.36
N VAL A 37 8.19 -1.28 -5.68
CA VAL A 37 7.61 -2.46 -6.35
C VAL A 37 8.16 -3.76 -5.76
N ASN A 38 9.44 -3.79 -5.40
CA ASN A 38 10.09 -5.02 -4.92
C ASN A 38 9.83 -5.31 -3.44
N LYS A 39 9.74 -4.29 -2.59
CA LYS A 39 9.75 -4.43 -1.13
C LYS A 39 8.43 -4.08 -0.45
N TYR A 40 7.60 -3.24 -1.06
CA TYR A 40 6.43 -2.66 -0.39
C TYR A 40 5.10 -2.93 -1.10
N ALA A 41 5.09 -3.06 -2.42
CA ALA A 41 3.88 -3.42 -3.15
C ALA A 41 3.37 -4.80 -2.69
N LEU A 42 2.08 -4.88 -2.39
CA LEU A 42 1.42 -6.12 -2.00
C LEU A 42 1.47 -7.11 -3.16
N LYS A 43 2.04 -8.28 -2.91
CA LYS A 43 2.17 -9.38 -3.88
C LYS A 43 2.02 -10.73 -3.21
N ASP A 44 1.62 -11.73 -3.98
CA ASP A 44 1.61 -13.13 -3.55
C ASP A 44 2.92 -13.85 -3.91
N SER A 45 2.99 -15.15 -3.56
CA SER A 45 4.13 -16.01 -3.87
C SER A 45 4.36 -16.21 -5.37
N ASP A 46 3.32 -16.06 -6.19
CA ASP A 46 3.37 -16.26 -7.63
C ASP A 46 3.80 -14.98 -8.36
N GLY A 47 3.99 -13.87 -7.62
CA GLY A 47 4.44 -12.59 -8.14
C GLY A 47 3.32 -11.69 -8.66
N ASN A 48 2.06 -12.03 -8.42
CA ASN A 48 0.94 -11.16 -8.79
C ASN A 48 0.93 -9.93 -7.89
N ILE A 49 1.00 -8.73 -8.48
CA ILE A 49 1.00 -7.46 -7.75
C ILE A 49 -0.45 -6.96 -7.64
N TYR A 50 -0.85 -6.56 -6.44
CA TYR A 50 -2.22 -6.10 -6.15
C TYR A 50 -2.34 -4.58 -5.97
N GLU A 51 -1.21 -3.87 -5.97
CA GLU A 51 -1.12 -2.43 -5.78
C GLU A 51 -0.38 -1.79 -6.95
N GLN A 52 -0.99 -0.79 -7.59
CA GLN A 52 -0.40 -0.13 -8.74
C GLN A 52 0.56 0.97 -8.32
N THR A 53 0.22 1.67 -7.24
CA THR A 53 0.93 2.87 -6.78
C THR A 53 1.21 2.85 -5.28
N PRO A 54 2.20 3.63 -4.80
CA PRO A 54 2.41 3.84 -3.37
C PRO A 54 1.16 4.34 -2.64
N ASN A 55 0.28 5.09 -3.31
CA ASN A 55 -0.99 5.53 -2.72
C ASN A 55 -1.96 4.39 -2.43
N ASP A 56 -1.96 3.31 -3.22
CA ASP A 56 -2.79 2.14 -2.93
C ASP A 56 -2.34 1.47 -1.63
N MET A 57 -1.02 1.38 -1.42
CA MET A 57 -0.41 0.91 -0.19
C MET A 57 -0.74 1.81 1.00
N HIS A 58 -0.63 3.13 0.84
CA HIS A 58 -1.02 4.09 1.88
C HIS A 58 -2.51 3.94 2.24
N ARG A 59 -3.41 3.79 1.25
CA ARG A 59 -4.84 3.57 1.52
C ARG A 59 -5.10 2.29 2.29
N ARG A 60 -4.44 1.18 1.93
CA ARG A 60 -4.56 -0.08 2.68
C ARG A 60 -4.11 0.08 4.13
N ILE A 61 -2.96 0.71 4.37
CA ILE A 61 -2.44 0.93 5.74
C ILE A 61 -3.38 1.84 6.52
N ALA A 62 -3.79 2.97 5.93
CA ALA A 62 -4.68 3.93 6.56
C ALA A 62 -6.00 3.30 6.98
N LYS A 63 -6.58 2.45 6.12
CA LYS A 63 -7.82 1.73 6.42
C LYS A 63 -7.67 0.79 7.63
N GLU A 64 -6.56 0.06 7.71
CA GLU A 64 -6.32 -0.85 8.85
C GLU A 64 -6.07 -0.10 10.15
N ILE A 65 -5.37 1.03 10.10
CA ILE A 65 -5.18 1.91 11.26
C ILE A 65 -6.54 2.49 11.69
N ALA A 66 -7.29 3.10 10.77
CA ALA A 66 -8.62 3.68 11.06
C ALA A 66 -9.60 2.64 11.65
N ARG A 67 -9.52 1.38 11.21
CA ARG A 67 -10.31 0.28 11.80
C ARG A 67 -9.96 0.04 13.28
N VAL A 68 -8.70 0.20 13.66
CA VAL A 68 -8.25 0.07 15.06
C VAL A 68 -8.53 1.34 15.86
N GLU A 69 -8.38 2.51 15.25
CA GLU A 69 -8.64 3.83 15.85
C GLU A 69 -10.04 3.95 16.44
N GLN A 70 -11.05 3.33 15.82
CA GLN A 70 -12.44 3.29 16.30
C GLN A 70 -12.60 2.73 17.73
N ARG A 71 -11.57 2.09 18.29
CA ARG A 71 -11.56 1.57 19.67
C ARG A 71 -11.17 2.61 20.72
N TYR A 72 -10.74 3.80 20.30
CA TYR A 72 -10.23 4.84 21.19
C TYR A 72 -11.17 6.05 21.25
N PRO A 73 -11.14 6.84 22.34
CA PRO A 73 -12.07 7.96 22.53
C PRO A 73 -12.01 9.06 21.46
N ASN A 74 -10.84 9.27 20.84
CA ASN A 74 -10.61 10.27 19.80
C ASN A 74 -10.02 9.60 18.56
N PRO A 75 -10.84 8.88 17.76
CA PRO A 75 -10.36 8.11 16.63
C PRO A 75 -9.90 9.04 15.50
N MET A 76 -8.76 8.71 14.88
CA MET A 76 -8.40 9.30 13.59
C MET A 76 -9.18 8.66 12.44
N THR A 77 -9.56 9.47 11.46
CA THR A 77 -10.19 9.01 10.22
C THR A 77 -9.17 8.39 9.27
N GLU A 78 -9.64 7.58 8.31
CA GLU A 78 -8.77 7.01 7.27
C GLU A 78 -8.05 8.10 6.48
N ASP A 79 -8.72 9.20 6.13
CA ASP A 79 -8.11 10.30 5.37
C ASP A 79 -7.03 11.03 6.18
N GLU A 80 -7.25 11.28 7.48
CA GLU A 80 -6.23 11.87 8.35
C GLU A 80 -4.98 10.99 8.44
N VAL A 81 -5.16 9.68 8.58
CA VAL A 81 -4.03 8.74 8.59
C VAL A 81 -3.34 8.69 7.23
N PHE A 82 -4.11 8.63 6.13
CA PHE A 82 -3.59 8.63 4.78
C PHE A 82 -2.73 9.87 4.51
N ASP A 83 -3.20 11.06 4.90
CA ASP A 83 -2.49 12.32 4.69
C ASP A 83 -1.17 12.42 5.46
N LEU A 84 -1.04 11.69 6.57
CA LEU A 84 0.20 11.62 7.34
C LEU A 84 1.23 10.67 6.72
N ILE A 85 0.80 9.57 6.13
CA ILE A 85 1.70 8.54 5.58
C ILE A 85 1.98 8.75 4.09
N LYS A 86 1.11 9.46 3.35
CA LYS A 86 1.33 9.75 1.94
C LYS A 86 2.61 10.54 1.72
N ASP A 87 3.16 10.42 0.52
CA ASP A 87 4.42 11.06 0.12
C ASP A 87 5.65 10.67 0.98
N PHE A 88 5.53 9.69 1.88
CA PHE A 88 6.61 9.26 2.79
C PHE A 88 7.21 10.42 3.63
N LYS A 89 6.42 11.48 3.84
CA LYS A 89 6.93 12.72 4.42
C LYS A 89 7.20 12.62 5.91
N TYR A 90 6.31 11.98 6.65
CA TYR A 90 6.37 11.89 8.11
C TYR A 90 6.63 10.46 8.59
N ILE A 91 6.12 9.47 7.87
CA ILE A 91 6.21 8.05 8.23
C ILE A 91 6.68 7.29 7.00
N VAL A 92 7.74 6.50 7.17
CA VAL A 92 8.16 5.49 6.20
C VAL A 92 7.82 4.13 6.80
N PRO A 93 6.83 3.40 6.27
CA PRO A 93 6.52 2.06 6.74
C PRO A 93 7.77 1.18 6.63
N GLN A 94 8.15 0.50 7.71
CA GLN A 94 9.29 -0.43 7.69
C GLN A 94 8.85 -1.75 7.04
N GLY A 95 9.64 -2.24 6.09
CA GLY A 95 9.47 -3.58 5.53
C GLY A 95 9.97 -4.66 6.50
N SER A 96 9.44 -5.87 6.40
CA SER A 96 10.05 -7.05 7.02
C SER A 96 11.26 -7.50 6.17
N PRO A 97 12.39 -7.94 6.77
CA PRO A 97 13.57 -8.42 6.05
C PRO A 97 13.28 -9.54 5.05
#